data_AF-A0A1G0D2L9-F1
#
_entry.id   AF-A0A1G0D2L9-F1
#
_cell.length_a   1.000
_cell.length_b   1.000
_cell.length_c   1.000
_cell.angle_alpha   90.00
_cell.angle_beta   90.00
_cell.angle_gamma   90.00
#
_symmetry.space_group_name_H-M   'P 1'
#
loop_
_entity.id
_entity.type
_entity.pdbx_description
1 polymer ?
#
loop_
_entity_poly.entity_id
_entity_poly.type
_entity_poly.pdbx_seq_one_letter_code
_entity_poly.pdbx_strand_id
1 'polypeptide(L)'
;MVKLFVLLLTVLLAVVSVGGYFLLDEKIIAGEGQMDAGQKKFDEGPRAPEKGKAKLEAGKLELAEGKAEYKKAHDNIFLVFLDNLFNRGRGFADGRKQIDEGERQVAQGEARISAGEKRLATGEMELQRGREQLKLARNARIACAIGALVFGALSIVLAILWRQSLARIFR
;
A
#
# COMPACT_ATOMS: atom_id res chain seq x y z
N MET A 1 46.20 9.69 31.64
CA MET A 1 46.01 9.33 30.23
C MET A 1 44.81 8.41 30.01
N VAL A 2 44.83 7.15 30.47
CA VAL A 2 43.74 6.16 30.21
C VAL A 2 42.35 6.64 30.64
N LYS A 3 42.23 7.29 31.81
CA LYS A 3 40.98 7.86 32.33
C LYS A 3 40.35 8.87 31.36
N LEU A 4 41.16 9.81 30.83
CA LEU A 4 40.68 10.85 29.91
C LEU A 4 40.12 10.25 28.61
N PHE A 5 40.79 9.22 28.07
CA PHE A 5 40.34 8.50 26.87
C PHE A 5 39.00 7.79 27.07
N VAL A 6 38.81 7.14 28.22
CA VAL A 6 37.54 6.43 28.52
C VAL A 6 36.38 7.42 28.65
N LEU A 7 36.58 8.59 29.28
CA LEU A 7 35.55 9.63 29.39
C LEU A 7 35.16 10.16 28.01
N LEU A 8 36.16 10.48 27.19
CA LEU A 8 35.96 11.00 25.84
C LEU A 8 35.23 9.98 24.95
N LEU A 9 35.57 8.69 25.06
CA LEU A 9 34.89 7.60 24.36
C LEU A 9 33.40 7.49 24.76
N THR A 10 33.08 7.55 26.06
CA THR A 10 31.68 7.46 26.53
C THR A 10 30.83 8.66 26.11
N VAL A 11 31.41 9.86 26.10
CA VAL A 11 30.74 11.08 25.61
C VAL A 11 30.50 10.97 24.11
N LEU A 12 31.47 10.49 23.34
CA LEU A 12 31.31 10.26 21.90
C LEU A 12 30.17 9.27 21.63
N LEU A 13 30.13 8.14 22.35
CA LEU A 13 29.05 7.15 22.27
C LEU A 13 27.68 7.76 22.62
N ALA A 14 27.60 8.60 23.66
CA ALA A 14 26.37 9.31 24.01
C ALA A 14 25.91 10.26 22.90
N VAL A 15 26.83 11.04 22.31
CA VAL A 15 26.52 11.96 21.20
C VAL A 15 26.05 11.20 19.95
N VAL A 16 26.72 10.09 19.60
CA VAL A 16 26.30 9.22 18.51
C VAL A 16 24.91 8.63 18.76
N SER A 17 24.62 8.21 20.00
CA SER A 17 23.31 7.65 20.37
C SER A 17 22.18 8.70 20.31
N VAL A 18 22.45 9.94 20.71
CA VAL A 18 21.49 11.06 20.61
C VAL A 18 21.28 11.48 19.15
N GLY A 19 22.35 11.56 18.36
CA GLY A 19 22.26 11.86 16.92
C GLY A 19 21.47 10.80 16.16
N GLY A 20 21.71 9.51 16.46
CA GLY A 20 20.95 8.40 15.90
C GLY A 20 19.47 8.45 16.27
N TYR A 21 19.15 8.82 17.52
CA TYR A 21 17.77 9.01 17.98
C TYR A 21 17.05 10.11 17.18
N PHE A 22 17.68 11.27 16.97
CA PHE A 22 17.05 12.41 16.28
C PHE A 22 16.78 12.11 14.79
N LEU A 23 17.74 11.47 14.11
CA LEU A 23 17.58 11.05 12.71
C LEU A 23 16.50 9.97 12.53
N LEU A 24 16.40 9.04 13.48
CA LEU A 24 15.34 8.03 13.48
C LEU A 24 13.98 8.65 13.76
N ASP A 25 13.89 9.62 14.67
CA ASP A 25 12.63 10.30 15.01
C ASP A 25 12.04 11.01 13.79
N GLU A 26 12.83 11.81 13.08
CA GLU A 26 12.40 12.51 11.87
C GLU A 26 11.91 11.52 10.79
N LYS A 27 12.65 10.43 10.57
CA LYS A 27 12.27 9.39 9.60
C LYS A 27 11.01 8.63 10.01
N ILE A 28 10.80 8.38 11.31
CA ILE A 28 9.58 7.73 11.81
C ILE A 28 8.38 8.64 11.62
N ILE A 29 8.48 9.93 11.95
CA ILE A 29 7.38 10.89 11.79
C ILE A 29 7.01 11.03 10.30
N ALA A 30 8.01 11.18 9.43
CA ALA A 30 7.77 11.22 7.99
C ALA A 30 7.16 9.91 7.47
N GLY A 31 7.62 8.77 7.97
CA GLY A 31 7.08 7.45 7.66
C GLY A 31 5.63 7.27 8.11
N GLU A 32 5.28 7.69 9.33
CA GLU A 32 3.92 7.64 9.88
C GLU A 32 2.98 8.50 9.03
N GLY A 33 3.41 9.71 8.64
CA GLY A 33 2.62 10.56 7.74
C GLY A 33 2.38 9.94 6.36
N GLN A 34 3.39 9.27 5.78
CA GLN A 34 3.23 8.56 4.52
C GLN A 34 2.33 7.31 4.67
N MET A 35 2.41 6.60 5.80
CA MET A 35 1.56 5.45 6.10
C MET A 35 0.10 5.85 6.23
N ASP A 36 -0.19 6.95 6.93
CA ASP A 36 -1.56 7.46 7.09
C ASP A 36 -2.15 7.92 5.75
N ALA A 37 -1.35 8.60 4.93
CA ALA A 37 -1.77 8.99 3.60
C ALA A 37 -1.99 7.77 2.69
N GLY A 38 -1.12 6.76 2.78
CA GLY A 38 -1.24 5.50 2.07
C GLY A 38 -2.49 4.71 2.49
N GLN A 39 -2.76 4.64 3.80
CA GLN A 39 -3.94 3.97 4.35
C GLN A 39 -5.23 4.62 3.88
N LYS A 40 -5.33 5.95 3.91
CA LYS A 40 -6.52 6.67 3.41
C LYS A 40 -6.79 6.37 1.93
N LYS A 41 -5.74 6.39 1.10
CA LYS A 41 -5.86 6.03 -0.33
C LYS A 41 -6.27 4.57 -0.51
N PHE A 42 -5.74 3.67 0.32
CA PHE A 42 -6.10 2.27 0.30
C PHE A 42 -7.56 2.05 0.69
N ASP A 43 -8.08 2.74 1.71
CA ASP A 43 -9.47 2.63 2.17
C ASP A 43 -10.48 3.22 1.15
N GLU A 44 -10.06 4.22 0.37
CA GLU A 44 -10.84 4.75 -0.75
C GLU A 44 -10.83 3.84 -1.99
N GLY A 45 -9.72 3.10 -2.19
CA GLY A 45 -9.49 2.18 -3.30
C GLY A 45 -10.57 1.12 -3.55
N PRO A 46 -11.10 0.39 -2.54
CA PRO A 46 -12.08 -0.69 -2.74
C PRO A 46 -13.42 -0.24 -3.32
N ARG A 47 -13.78 1.05 -3.21
CA ARG A 47 -15.04 1.57 -3.74
C ARG A 47 -15.11 1.54 -5.27
N ALA A 48 -13.97 1.56 -5.96
CA ALA A 48 -13.91 1.54 -7.42
C ALA A 48 -14.18 0.14 -8.03
N PRO A 49 -13.50 -0.95 -7.61
CA PRO A 49 -13.79 -2.29 -8.11
C PRO A 49 -15.17 -2.79 -7.72
N GLU A 50 -15.73 -2.43 -6.56
CA GLU A 50 -17.11 -2.79 -6.18
C GLU A 50 -18.15 -2.19 -7.13
N LYS A 51 -18.05 -0.89 -7.41
CA LYS A 51 -18.92 -0.22 -8.41
C LYS A 51 -18.70 -0.79 -9.81
N GLY A 52 -17.46 -1.16 -10.14
CA GLY A 52 -17.11 -1.84 -11.39
C GLY A 52 -17.79 -3.20 -11.52
N LYS A 53 -17.78 -4.02 -10.46
CA LYS A 53 -18.47 -5.32 -10.39
C LYS A 53 -19.97 -5.17 -10.58
N ALA A 54 -20.60 -4.24 -9.85
CA ALA A 54 -22.04 -4.00 -9.99
C ALA A 54 -22.43 -3.61 -11.42
N LYS A 55 -21.66 -2.72 -12.06
CA LYS A 55 -21.87 -2.34 -13.47
C LYS A 55 -21.63 -3.49 -14.44
N LEU A 56 -20.62 -4.31 -14.19
CA LEU A 56 -20.31 -5.47 -15.01
C LEU A 56 -21.44 -6.50 -14.95
N GLU A 57 -21.97 -6.79 -13.76
CA GLU A 57 -23.09 -7.72 -13.59
C GLU A 57 -24.37 -7.19 -14.25
N ALA A 58 -24.65 -5.89 -14.14
CA ALA A 58 -25.75 -5.26 -14.88
C ALA A 58 -25.55 -5.39 -16.40
N GLY A 59 -24.36 -5.10 -16.92
CA GLY A 59 -24.05 -5.25 -18.34
C GLY A 59 -24.11 -6.70 -18.85
N LYS A 60 -23.74 -7.67 -18.01
CA LYS A 60 -23.92 -9.10 -18.32
C LYS A 60 -25.39 -9.49 -18.43
N LEU A 61 -26.23 -8.95 -17.54
CA LEU A 61 -27.67 -9.20 -17.57
C LEU A 61 -28.30 -8.60 -18.84
N GLU A 62 -28.00 -7.35 -19.16
CA GLU A 62 -28.45 -6.69 -20.39
C GLU A 62 -28.00 -7.46 -21.64
N LEU A 63 -26.75 -7.94 -21.66
CA LEU A 63 -26.24 -8.75 -22.78
C LEU A 63 -26.96 -10.10 -22.89
N ALA A 64 -27.30 -10.74 -21.76
CA ALA A 64 -28.05 -11.99 -21.75
C ALA A 64 -29.49 -11.80 -22.26
N GLU A 65 -30.15 -10.72 -21.85
CA GLU A 65 -31.48 -10.34 -22.34
C GLU A 65 -31.45 -10.03 -23.85
N GLY A 66 -30.49 -9.22 -24.30
CA GLY A 66 -30.30 -8.90 -25.72
C GLY A 66 -30.00 -10.14 -26.58
N LYS A 67 -29.23 -11.11 -26.06
CA LYS A 67 -29.03 -12.42 -26.72
C LYS A 67 -30.33 -13.22 -26.81
N ALA A 68 -31.16 -13.21 -25.77
CA ALA A 68 -32.44 -13.92 -25.78
C ALA A 68 -33.43 -13.29 -26.76
N GLU A 69 -33.49 -11.97 -26.84
CA GLU A 69 -34.28 -11.24 -27.82
C GLU A 69 -33.79 -11.48 -29.25
N TYR A 70 -32.49 -11.39 -29.48
CA TYR A 70 -31.87 -11.71 -30.77
C TYR A 70 -32.24 -13.13 -31.22
N LYS A 71 -32.14 -14.11 -30.30
CA LYS A 71 -32.51 -15.50 -30.60
C LYS A 71 -33.99 -15.63 -30.96
N LYS A 72 -34.90 -15.02 -30.19
CA LYS A 72 -36.35 -15.00 -30.51
C LYS A 72 -36.64 -14.37 -31.87
N ALA A 73 -35.96 -13.26 -32.20
CA ALA A 73 -36.11 -12.59 -33.48
C ALA A 73 -35.57 -13.45 -34.64
N HIS A 74 -34.44 -14.14 -34.41
CA HIS A 74 -33.79 -15.00 -35.40
C HIS A 74 -34.57 -16.31 -35.63
N ASP A 75 -35.20 -16.87 -34.59
CA ASP A 75 -36.05 -18.06 -34.72
C ASP A 75 -37.39 -17.75 -35.42
N ASN A 76 -37.76 -16.48 -35.55
CA ASN A 76 -38.94 -16.05 -36.29
C ASN A 76 -38.62 -15.94 -37.79
N ILE A 77 -39.01 -16.97 -38.55
CA ILE A 77 -38.83 -17.06 -40.01
C ILE A 77 -39.36 -15.82 -40.75
N PHE A 78 -40.46 -15.22 -40.29
CA PHE A 78 -41.03 -14.03 -40.95
C PHE A 78 -40.11 -12.81 -40.80
N LEU A 79 -39.51 -12.60 -39.63
CA LEU A 79 -38.55 -11.51 -39.39
C LEU A 79 -37.25 -11.73 -40.17
N VAL A 80 -36.74 -12.97 -40.22
CA VAL A 80 -35.56 -13.33 -41.01
C VAL A 80 -35.82 -13.16 -42.51
N PHE A 81 -37.01 -13.52 -42.98
CA PHE A 81 -37.42 -13.33 -44.37
C PHE A 81 -37.50 -11.84 -44.73
N LEU A 82 -38.13 -11.02 -43.87
CA LEU A 82 -38.19 -9.57 -44.02
C LEU A 82 -36.80 -8.94 -44.06
N ASP A 83 -35.88 -9.33 -43.16
CA ASP A 83 -34.51 -8.80 -43.13
C ASP A 83 -33.73 -9.21 -44.38
N ASN A 84 -33.92 -10.42 -44.91
CA ASN A 84 -33.33 -10.81 -46.19
C ASN A 84 -33.90 -10.03 -47.38
N LEU A 85 -35.21 -9.76 -47.38
CA LEU A 85 -35.88 -9.07 -48.47
C LEU A 85 -35.54 -7.56 -48.50
N PHE A 86 -35.56 -6.90 -47.34
CA PHE A 86 -35.37 -5.44 -47.24
C PHE A 86 -33.93 -5.04 -46.92
N ASN A 87 -33.23 -5.80 -46.07
CA ASN A 87 -31.87 -5.47 -45.59
C ASN A 87 -30.77 -6.39 -46.14
N ARG A 88 -31.11 -7.38 -46.98
CA ARG A 88 -30.20 -8.44 -47.46
C ARG A 88 -29.50 -9.20 -46.32
N GLY A 89 -30.20 -9.43 -45.20
CA GLY A 89 -29.69 -10.21 -44.07
C GLY A 89 -28.70 -9.45 -43.17
N ARG A 90 -28.51 -8.15 -43.40
CA ARG A 90 -27.55 -7.34 -42.63
C ARG A 90 -28.00 -7.06 -41.19
N GLY A 91 -29.31 -6.99 -40.92
CA GLY A 91 -29.81 -6.68 -39.58
C GLY A 91 -29.40 -7.75 -38.56
N PHE A 92 -29.58 -9.02 -38.90
CA PHE A 92 -29.15 -10.12 -38.03
C PHE A 92 -27.62 -10.26 -37.95
N ALA A 93 -26.89 -9.95 -39.03
CA ALA A 93 -25.43 -9.95 -39.02
C ALA A 93 -24.88 -8.86 -38.10
N ASP A 94 -25.47 -7.66 -38.11
CA ASP A 94 -25.06 -6.55 -37.25
C ASP A 94 -25.48 -6.79 -35.79
N GLY A 95 -26.65 -7.39 -35.54
CA GLY A 95 -27.05 -7.83 -34.20
C GLY A 95 -26.09 -8.85 -33.59
N ARG A 96 -25.61 -9.82 -34.39
CA ARG A 96 -24.58 -10.78 -33.95
C ARG A 96 -23.26 -10.07 -33.62
N LYS A 97 -22.82 -9.12 -34.46
CA LYS A 97 -21.61 -8.32 -34.16
C LYS A 97 -21.76 -7.51 -32.88
N GLN A 98 -22.93 -6.94 -32.62
CA GLN A 98 -23.19 -6.19 -31.37
C GLN A 98 -23.11 -7.10 -30.15
N ILE A 99 -23.62 -8.33 -30.24
CA ILE A 99 -23.48 -9.33 -29.18
C ILE A 99 -22.00 -9.69 -28.97
N ASP A 100 -21.25 -9.99 -30.03
CA ASP A 100 -19.83 -10.32 -29.96
C ASP A 100 -19.01 -9.17 -29.33
N GLU A 101 -19.33 -7.93 -29.69
CA GLU A 101 -18.69 -6.74 -29.13
C GLU A 101 -19.06 -6.55 -27.65
N GLY A 102 -20.31 -6.80 -27.28
CA GLY A 102 -20.76 -6.79 -25.88
C GLY A 102 -20.04 -7.86 -25.04
N GLU A 103 -19.87 -9.08 -25.55
CA GLU A 103 -19.08 -10.12 -24.89
C GLU A 103 -17.63 -9.71 -24.67
N ARG A 104 -17.01 -9.06 -25.66
CA ARG A 104 -15.65 -8.52 -25.52
C ARG A 104 -15.57 -7.43 -24.45
N GLN A 105 -16.56 -6.55 -24.39
CA GLN A 105 -16.61 -5.50 -23.36
C GLN A 105 -16.74 -6.10 -21.95
N VAL A 106 -17.56 -7.14 -21.78
CA VAL A 106 -17.67 -7.88 -20.52
C VAL A 106 -16.33 -8.50 -20.14
N ALA A 107 -15.68 -9.21 -21.07
CA ALA A 107 -14.36 -9.83 -20.82
C ALA A 107 -13.28 -8.79 -20.45
N GLN A 108 -13.27 -7.63 -21.13
CA GLN A 108 -12.38 -6.53 -20.77
C GLN A 108 -12.70 -5.94 -19.39
N GLY A 109 -13.99 -5.82 -19.04
CA GLY A 109 -14.44 -5.38 -17.73
C GLY A 109 -13.97 -6.31 -16.62
N GLU A 110 -14.12 -7.62 -16.80
CA GLU A 110 -13.61 -8.64 -15.87
C GLU A 110 -12.10 -8.55 -15.68
N ALA A 111 -11.35 -8.43 -16.77
CA ALA A 111 -9.90 -8.27 -16.72
C ALA A 111 -9.47 -7.01 -15.95
N ARG A 112 -10.18 -5.89 -16.14
CA ARG A 112 -9.92 -4.64 -15.41
C ARG A 112 -10.21 -4.77 -13.92
N ILE A 113 -11.31 -5.44 -13.54
CA ILE A 113 -11.64 -5.69 -12.13
C ILE A 113 -10.57 -6.58 -11.48
N SER A 114 -10.19 -7.69 -12.13
CA SER A 114 -9.15 -8.58 -11.62
C SER A 114 -7.79 -7.87 -11.48
N ALA A 115 -7.42 -7.02 -12.44
CA ALA A 115 -6.22 -6.21 -12.33
C ALA A 115 -6.31 -5.19 -11.17
N GLY A 116 -7.47 -4.59 -10.94
CA GLY A 116 -7.74 -3.73 -9.80
C GLY A 116 -7.58 -4.45 -8.46
N GLU A 117 -8.13 -5.66 -8.33
CA GLU A 117 -8.00 -6.50 -7.14
C GLU A 117 -6.54 -6.88 -6.86
N LYS A 118 -5.78 -7.26 -7.89
CA LYS A 118 -4.34 -7.55 -7.74
C LYS A 118 -3.55 -6.32 -7.27
N ARG A 119 -3.90 -5.12 -7.76
CA ARG A 119 -3.29 -3.87 -7.32
C ARG A 119 -3.62 -3.58 -5.85
N LEU A 120 -4.87 -3.82 -5.43
CA LEU A 120 -5.24 -3.70 -4.02
C LEU A 120 -4.46 -4.69 -3.16
N ALA A 121 -4.40 -5.97 -3.52
CA ALA A 121 -3.62 -6.96 -2.77
C ALA A 121 -2.13 -6.58 -2.66
N THR A 122 -1.56 -6.00 -3.73
CA THR A 122 -0.17 -5.51 -3.72
C THR A 122 -0.01 -4.31 -2.79
N GLY A 123 -0.92 -3.34 -2.86
CA GLY A 123 -0.92 -2.18 -1.96
C GLY A 123 -1.08 -2.56 -0.50
N GLU A 124 -1.86 -3.60 -0.20
CA GLU A 124 -2.01 -4.14 1.15
C GLU A 124 -0.68 -4.71 1.68
N MET A 125 0.03 -5.50 0.87
CA MET A 125 1.35 -6.02 1.22
C MET A 125 2.38 -4.90 1.44
N GLU A 126 2.35 -3.86 0.60
CA GLU A 126 3.22 -2.69 0.76
C GLU A 126 2.94 -1.94 2.06
N LEU A 127 1.66 -1.75 2.41
CA LEU A 127 1.28 -1.17 3.71
C LEU A 127 1.71 -2.05 4.88
N GLN A 128 1.57 -3.37 4.80
CA GLN A 128 2.05 -4.27 5.85
C GLN A 128 3.56 -4.15 6.05
N ARG A 129 4.34 -4.20 4.96
CA ARG A 129 5.80 -4.02 5.01
C ARG A 129 6.20 -2.66 5.57
N GLY A 130 5.52 -1.59 5.16
CA GLY A 130 5.74 -0.25 5.70
C GLY A 130 5.53 -0.21 7.21
N ARG A 131 4.47 -0.84 7.72
CA ARG A 131 4.19 -0.92 9.17
C ARG A 131 5.27 -1.70 9.92
N GLU A 132 5.78 -2.79 9.34
CA GLU A 132 6.88 -3.56 9.94
C GLU A 132 8.17 -2.76 10.01
N GLN A 133 8.54 -2.06 8.93
CA GLN A 133 9.71 -1.18 8.91
C GLN A 133 9.59 -0.08 9.96
N LEU A 134 8.38 0.48 10.13
CA LEU A 134 8.13 1.52 11.10
C LEU A 134 8.23 1.01 12.55
N LYS A 135 7.78 -0.23 12.81
CA LYS A 135 8.00 -0.92 14.10
C LYS A 135 9.49 -1.12 14.37
N LEU A 136 10.26 -1.58 13.38
CA LEU A 136 11.71 -1.76 13.52
C LEU A 136 12.41 -0.44 13.81
N ALA A 137 12.05 0.63 13.09
CA ALA A 137 12.58 1.96 13.33
C ALA A 137 12.25 2.47 14.74
N ARG A 138 11.03 2.24 15.22
CA ARG A 138 10.62 2.58 16.59
C ARG A 138 11.41 1.79 17.65
N ASN A 139 11.67 0.51 17.43
CA ASN A 139 12.52 -0.29 18.31
C ASN A 139 13.98 0.23 18.33
N ALA A 140 14.53 0.57 17.17
CA ALA A 140 15.86 1.17 17.06
C ALA A 140 15.93 2.51 17.80
N ARG A 141 14.89 3.35 17.70
CA ARG A 141 14.78 4.60 18.46
C ARG A 141 14.83 4.36 19.97
N ILE A 142 14.08 3.38 20.48
CA ILE A 142 14.11 3.03 21.91
C ILE A 142 15.50 2.54 22.33
N ALA A 143 16.15 1.71 21.52
CA ALA A 143 17.51 1.24 21.78
C ALA A 143 18.51 2.42 21.83
N CYS A 144 18.43 3.37 20.90
CA CYS A 144 19.25 4.58 20.91
C CYS A 144 18.95 5.48 22.13
N ALA A 145 17.70 5.58 22.57
CA ALA A 145 17.32 6.33 23.76
C ALA A 145 17.91 5.72 25.04
N ILE A 146 17.78 4.38 25.19
CA ILE A 146 18.37 3.65 26.31
C ILE A 146 19.90 3.79 26.28
N GLY A 147 20.53 3.65 25.12
CA GLY A 147 21.97 3.87 24.95
C GLY A 147 22.40 5.26 25.42
N ALA A 148 21.68 6.31 24.99
CA ALA A 148 21.98 7.68 25.38
C ALA A 148 21.87 7.89 26.91
N LEU A 149 20.84 7.31 27.55
CA LEU A 149 20.66 7.37 29.00
C LEU A 149 21.77 6.62 29.75
N VAL A 150 22.10 5.41 29.31
CA VAL A 150 23.13 4.58 29.95
C VAL A 150 24.51 5.22 29.82
N PHE A 151 24.90 5.64 28.60
CA PHE A 151 26.20 6.30 28.38
C PHE A 151 26.28 7.66 29.07
N GLY A 152 25.18 8.42 29.09
CA GLY A 152 25.08 9.68 29.82
C GLY A 152 25.25 9.50 31.32
N ALA A 153 24.51 8.57 31.93
CA ALA A 153 24.60 8.27 33.36
C ALA A 153 26.00 7.74 33.74
N LEU A 154 26.56 6.82 32.93
CA LEU A 154 27.89 6.28 33.14
C LEU A 154 28.98 7.37 33.09
N SER A 155 28.87 8.32 32.16
CA SER A 155 29.78 9.46 32.05
C SER A 155 29.75 10.34 33.30
N ILE A 156 28.56 10.64 33.83
CA ILE A 156 28.40 11.43 35.05
C ILE A 156 29.00 10.71 36.26
N VAL A 157 28.73 9.41 36.40
CA VAL A 157 29.27 8.59 37.51
C VAL A 157 30.80 8.51 37.45
N LEU A 158 31.38 8.27 36.28
CA LEU A 158 32.83 8.24 36.07
C LEU A 158 33.48 9.60 36.39
N ALA A 159 32.84 10.70 35.98
CA ALA A 159 33.31 12.05 36.28
C ALA A 159 33.34 12.31 37.80
N ILE A 160 32.30 11.90 38.54
CA ILE A 160 32.22 12.07 40.00
C ILE A 160 33.28 11.20 40.71
N LEU A 161 33.40 9.92 40.34
CA LEU A 161 34.33 8.97 40.96
C LEU A 161 35.79 9.37 40.77
N TRP A 162 36.17 9.84 39.57
CA TRP A 162 37.54 10.27 39.33
C TRP A 162 37.86 11.62 39.96
N ARG A 163 36.87 12.52 40.07
CA ARG A 163 37.03 13.76 40.86
C ARG A 163 37.32 13.45 42.33
N GLN A 164 36.62 12.49 42.92
CA GLN A 164 36.86 12.04 44.30
C GLN A 164 38.21 11.31 44.47
N SER A 165 38.63 10.50 43.49
CA SER A 165 39.92 9.80 43.54
C SER A 165 41.11 10.76 43.47
N LEU A 166 41.05 11.80 42.62
CA LEU A 166 42.09 12.84 42.55
C LEU A 166 42.15 13.68 43.83
N ALA A 167 41.01 14.02 44.41
CA ALA A 167 40.94 14.76 45.67
C ALA A 167 41.49 13.97 46.87
N ARG A 168 41.51 12.64 46.81
CA ARG A 168 42.01 11.76 47.87
C ARG A 168 43.50 11.42 47.75
N ILE A 169 44.09 11.58 46.56
CA ILE A 169 45.52 11.36 46.29
C ILE A 169 46.34 12.62 46.62
N PHE A 170 45.72 13.80 46.62
CA PHE A 170 46.35 15.09 46.91
C PHE A 170 46.20 15.54 48.38
N ARG A 171 45.80 14.63 49.28
CA ARG A 171 45.69 14.85 50.73
C ARG A 171 46.58 13.84 51.44
#